data_AF-A0A5J5UQF9-F1
#
_entry.id   AF-A0A5J5UQF9-F1
#
_cell.length_a   1.000
_cell.length_b   1.000
_cell.length_c   1.000
_cell.angle_alpha   90.00
_cell.angle_beta   90.00
_cell.angle_gamma   90.00
#
_symmetry.space_group_name_H-M   'P 1'
#
loop_
_entity.id
_entity.type
_entity.pdbx_description
1 polymer ?
#
loop_
_entity_poly.entity_id
_entity_poly.type
_entity_poly.pdbx_seq_one_letter_code
_entity_poly.pdbx_strand_id
1 'polypeptide(L)'
;YQGKSILASKDTSPLINKWKYYFVDLWQYYFYLWSQSRRVHINQLSKYSLDFLGYLSSVRLNPSVVRSQMLENSFLIDNAVKTLYTRIPIITLIRSLSKAKFCNTLGHPINKPTWADFPDSDIIDRFVRISRNLSHYHERRESETLWGRFCNWITSTENHIYIGWFGVLMIPTLLTVAFVFIIAFIVSPPVDIDGIREPVSGSLLYGNNIISGAIIPTSAAIGLHFYPIWEAASVDEWLYNGGPYELIVLHFLLGVACYMGREWELSFRLGMRPWIAVAYSAPVAAATAVFLIYPIGQGSFSDGMPLGISSTFNFMIVFQAEHNILMHPFHMLGVAGVFGGSLFSAMHGSLVTSSLIRETTKNESANEGYRFCQEEETYNIVAAHGYFGRLIFQYASFNNSRSLHFFLAAWPVVGIWFTALGISTTAFNLNGFNFNQSVVDSQGRVINTWADIINRANLGMEVMRERNAHNFPLDLAAIEAPSING
;
A
#
# COMPACT_ATOMS: atom_id res chain seq x y z
N TYR A 1 -17.24 -6.15 55.36
CA TYR A 1 -18.30 -5.13 55.22
C TYR A 1 -19.32 -5.64 54.22
N GLN A 2 -20.59 -5.70 54.64
CA GLN A 2 -21.71 -6.32 53.95
C GLN A 2 -22.17 -5.54 52.70
N GLY A 3 -22.92 -6.26 51.86
CA GLY A 3 -23.42 -5.93 50.53
C GLY A 3 -24.02 -4.54 50.28
N LYS A 4 -23.88 -4.12 49.03
CA LYS A 4 -24.88 -3.34 48.29
C LYS A 4 -24.95 -3.86 46.85
N SER A 5 -26.10 -4.41 46.50
CA SER A 5 -26.53 -4.79 45.15
C SER A 5 -27.42 -3.68 44.57
N ILE A 6 -27.13 -3.16 43.38
CA ILE A 6 -28.06 -2.43 42.49
C ILE A 6 -27.54 -2.66 41.05
N LEU A 7 -28.11 -3.62 40.31
CA LEU A 7 -29.16 -3.48 39.29
C LEU A 7 -28.58 -3.35 37.87
N ALA A 8 -28.59 -4.46 37.13
CA ALA A 8 -28.32 -4.50 35.71
C ALA A 8 -29.45 -3.78 34.95
N SER A 9 -29.13 -2.65 34.32
CA SER A 9 -30.02 -2.02 33.34
C SER A 9 -29.88 -2.74 32.00
N LYS A 10 -30.96 -3.41 31.61
CA LYS A 10 -31.14 -4.07 30.32
C LYS A 10 -31.65 -3.02 29.34
N ASP A 11 -30.81 -2.10 28.89
CA ASP A 11 -31.09 -1.20 27.76
C ASP A 11 -29.78 -0.70 27.14
N THR A 12 -29.77 -0.68 25.80
CA THR A 12 -28.65 -0.28 24.96
C THR A 12 -28.20 1.15 25.28
N SER A 13 -26.91 1.33 25.63
CA SER A 13 -26.35 2.64 25.94
C SER A 13 -26.52 3.64 24.77
N PRO A 14 -27.11 4.83 25.00
CA PRO A 14 -27.29 5.87 23.98
C PRO A 14 -25.97 6.48 23.45
N LEU A 15 -24.83 6.12 24.06
CA LEU A 15 -23.51 6.63 23.67
C LEU A 15 -23.03 6.09 22.32
N ILE A 16 -23.35 4.85 21.94
CA ILE A 16 -22.83 4.23 20.71
C ILE A 16 -23.36 4.89 19.43
N ASN A 17 -24.59 5.41 19.45
CA ASN A 17 -25.14 6.12 18.28
C ASN A 17 -24.63 7.55 18.17
N LYS A 18 -24.27 8.21 19.29
CA LYS A 18 -23.62 9.53 19.28
C LYS A 18 -22.19 9.45 18.74
N TRP A 19 -21.41 8.45 19.14
CA TRP A 19 -20.02 8.27 18.64
C TRP A 19 -19.95 7.98 17.14
N LYS A 20 -20.91 7.21 16.58
CA LYS A 20 -21.03 7.03 15.13
C LYS A 20 -21.31 8.35 14.39
N TYR A 21 -22.12 9.23 14.96
CA TYR A 21 -22.47 10.52 14.35
C TYR A 21 -21.29 11.50 14.38
N TYR A 22 -20.63 11.65 15.54
CA TYR A 22 -19.45 12.53 15.66
C TYR A 22 -18.25 12.03 14.85
N PHE A 23 -18.06 10.71 14.71
CA PHE A 23 -16.97 10.15 13.89
C PHE A 23 -17.24 10.34 12.39
N VAL A 24 -18.50 10.20 11.93
CA VAL A 24 -18.88 10.47 10.54
C VAL A 24 -18.82 11.96 10.21
N ASP A 25 -19.24 12.84 11.13
CA ASP A 25 -19.19 14.30 10.93
C ASP A 25 -17.77 14.87 10.99
N LEU A 26 -16.91 14.36 11.89
CA LEU A 26 -15.49 14.75 11.97
C LEU A 26 -14.74 14.38 10.67
N TRP A 27 -15.06 13.21 10.10
CA TRP A 27 -14.49 12.77 8.83
C TRP A 27 -15.08 13.55 7.64
N GLN A 28 -16.40 13.80 7.60
CA GLN A 28 -17.00 14.62 6.53
C GLN A 28 -16.44 16.05 6.50
N TYR A 29 -16.13 16.66 7.64
CA TYR A 29 -15.54 18.00 7.71
C TYR A 29 -14.06 18.05 7.30
N TYR A 30 -13.26 17.04 7.63
CA TYR A 30 -11.84 16.98 7.24
C TYR A 30 -11.65 16.73 5.74
N PHE A 31 -12.53 15.97 5.09
CA PHE A 31 -12.44 15.64 3.66
C PHE A 31 -13.09 16.67 2.72
N TYR A 32 -13.98 17.54 3.22
CA TYR A 32 -14.53 18.65 2.41
C TYR A 32 -13.45 19.66 2.00
N LEU A 33 -12.39 19.82 2.79
CA LEU A 33 -11.32 20.79 2.51
C LEU A 33 -10.38 20.37 1.37
N TRP A 34 -10.30 19.07 1.01
CA TRP A 34 -9.41 18.58 -0.06
C TRP A 34 -10.16 18.27 -1.37
N SER A 35 -11.48 18.12 -1.34
CA SER A 35 -12.27 17.73 -2.52
C SER A 35 -13.25 18.83 -2.95
N GLN A 36 -12.77 19.95 -3.49
CA GLN A 36 -13.60 20.74 -4.39
C GLN A 36 -13.56 20.14 -5.80
N SER A 37 -14.46 19.19 -6.03
CA SER A 37 -14.78 18.67 -7.36
C SER A 37 -15.44 19.78 -8.20
N ARG A 38 -14.78 20.18 -9.30
CA ARG A 38 -15.45 20.91 -10.37
C ARG A 38 -16.36 19.90 -11.09
N ARG A 39 -17.68 20.06 -10.90
CA ARG A 39 -18.79 19.25 -11.45
C ARG A 39 -18.46 18.64 -12.83
N VAL A 40 -18.38 17.31 -12.91
CA VAL A 40 -18.30 16.56 -14.18
C VAL A 40 -19.61 15.83 -14.42
N HIS A 41 -20.21 16.09 -15.57
CA HIS A 41 -21.38 15.37 -16.07
C HIS A 41 -20.98 13.96 -16.50
N ILE A 42 -21.80 12.99 -16.08
CA ILE A 42 -21.75 11.58 -16.50
C ILE A 42 -22.07 11.52 -18.00
N ASN A 43 -21.11 11.10 -18.82
CA ASN A 43 -21.39 10.64 -20.18
C ASN A 43 -21.30 9.11 -20.23
N GLN A 44 -22.30 8.54 -20.88
CA GLN A 44 -22.60 7.12 -21.04
C GLN A 44 -21.45 6.41 -21.77
N LEU A 45 -20.90 5.35 -21.14
CA LEU A 45 -19.81 4.53 -21.68
C LEU A 45 -20.18 3.90 -23.03
N SER A 46 -19.28 4.03 -24.00
CA SER A 46 -19.35 3.37 -25.30
C SER A 46 -19.10 1.88 -25.16
N LYS A 47 -20.05 1.08 -25.65
CA LYS A 47 -19.95 -0.37 -25.82
C LYS A 47 -18.90 -0.69 -26.90
N TYR A 48 -17.74 -1.21 -26.51
CA TYR A 48 -16.88 -1.98 -27.42
C TYR A 48 -16.29 -3.20 -26.70
N SER A 49 -16.34 -4.31 -27.43
CA SER A 49 -16.09 -5.69 -27.05
C SER A 49 -14.61 -5.99 -26.80
N LEU A 50 -14.33 -6.67 -25.69
CA LEU A 50 -13.03 -7.31 -25.41
C LEU A 50 -13.17 -8.82 -25.63
N ASP A 51 -12.62 -9.31 -26.74
CA ASP A 51 -12.45 -10.74 -26.99
C ASP A 51 -11.30 -11.28 -26.12
N PHE A 52 -11.60 -12.27 -25.29
CA PHE A 52 -10.66 -13.01 -24.47
C PHE A 52 -10.53 -14.42 -25.06
N LEU A 53 -9.34 -14.81 -25.54
CA LEU A 53 -9.03 -16.20 -25.79
C LEU A 53 -7.76 -16.58 -25.04
N GLY A 54 -7.93 -17.43 -24.02
CA GLY A 54 -6.83 -18.13 -23.38
C GLY A 54 -6.31 -19.25 -24.27
N TYR A 55 -5.01 -19.52 -24.19
CA TYR A 55 -4.48 -20.85 -24.47
C TYR A 55 -3.32 -21.20 -23.56
N LEU A 56 -3.33 -22.46 -23.14
CA LEU A 56 -2.44 -23.16 -22.24
C LEU A 56 -1.00 -23.30 -22.77
N SER A 57 -0.07 -23.48 -21.84
CA SER A 57 1.37 -23.74 -22.00
C SER A 57 1.73 -24.99 -22.81
N SER A 58 2.80 -24.94 -23.64
CA SER A 58 4.01 -25.80 -23.53
C SER A 58 4.99 -25.67 -24.73
N VAL A 59 6.26 -25.36 -24.41
CA VAL A 59 7.55 -25.71 -25.10
C VAL A 59 7.85 -25.12 -26.50
N ARG A 60 8.87 -24.24 -26.60
CA ARG A 60 10.28 -24.55 -26.99
C ARG A 60 11.14 -23.27 -27.05
N LEU A 61 12.31 -23.29 -26.42
CA LEU A 61 13.35 -22.26 -26.50
C LEU A 61 13.96 -22.21 -27.90
N ASN A 62 14.16 -21.00 -28.43
CA ASN A 62 15.22 -20.70 -29.40
C ASN A 62 15.79 -19.30 -29.10
N PRO A 63 17.12 -19.15 -28.98
CA PRO A 63 17.78 -17.89 -28.67
C PRO A 63 17.93 -17.06 -29.94
N SER A 64 17.45 -15.80 -29.93
CA SER A 64 17.84 -14.80 -30.91
C SER A 64 18.54 -13.64 -30.21
N VAL A 65 19.84 -13.57 -30.47
CA VAL A 65 20.71 -12.46 -30.08
C VAL A 65 20.26 -11.23 -30.86
N VAL A 66 19.69 -10.23 -30.18
CA VAL A 66 19.55 -8.88 -30.72
C VAL A 66 20.39 -7.94 -29.86
N ARG A 67 21.50 -7.54 -30.47
CA ARG A 67 22.53 -6.63 -29.99
C ARG A 67 21.91 -5.23 -29.83
N SER A 68 21.72 -4.78 -28.58
CA SER A 68 21.31 -3.41 -28.27
C SER A 68 22.50 -2.46 -28.52
N GLN A 69 22.37 -1.64 -29.55
CA GLN A 69 23.29 -0.56 -29.89
C GLN A 69 22.55 0.77 -29.70
N MET A 70 22.26 1.13 -28.44
CA MET A 70 21.60 2.40 -28.09
C MET A 70 22.21 3.07 -26.86
N LEU A 71 23.52 2.87 -26.67
CA LEU A 71 24.37 3.61 -25.72
C LEU A 71 25.35 4.48 -26.50
N GLU A 72 24.82 5.45 -27.22
CA GLU A 72 25.60 6.56 -27.77
C GLU A 72 24.62 7.69 -28.07
N ASN A 73 24.33 8.49 -27.04
CA ASN A 73 23.97 9.90 -27.16
C ASN A 73 23.85 10.48 -25.73
N SER A 74 24.97 11.02 -25.26
CA SER A 74 25.01 11.95 -24.15
C SER A 74 24.26 13.22 -24.55
N PHE A 75 23.14 13.52 -23.89
CA PHE A 75 22.52 14.84 -23.98
C PHE A 75 22.80 15.63 -22.71
N LEU A 76 23.65 16.63 -22.87
CA LEU A 76 23.90 17.71 -21.93
C LEU A 76 22.56 18.36 -21.54
N ILE A 77 22.22 18.30 -20.25
CA ILE A 77 21.15 19.10 -19.67
C ILE A 77 21.69 20.53 -19.55
N ASP A 78 21.29 21.39 -20.49
CA ASP A 78 21.50 22.82 -20.35
C ASP A 78 20.45 23.35 -19.36
N ASN A 79 20.94 23.77 -18.20
CA ASN A 79 20.16 24.29 -17.08
C ASN A 79 19.65 25.70 -17.42
N ALA A 80 18.61 25.79 -18.24
CA ALA A 80 17.88 27.03 -18.44
C ALA A 80 16.58 26.98 -17.63
N VAL A 81 16.63 27.49 -16.39
CA VAL A 81 15.43 27.91 -15.65
C VAL A 81 14.75 29.01 -16.47
N LYS A 82 13.84 28.62 -17.37
CA LYS A 82 12.88 29.56 -17.94
C LYS A 82 11.77 29.69 -16.92
N THR A 83 11.84 30.76 -16.15
CA THR A 83 10.71 31.38 -15.44
C THR A 83 9.42 31.19 -16.24
N LEU A 84 8.56 30.30 -15.74
CA LEU A 84 7.22 30.04 -16.25
C LEU A 84 6.37 31.30 -16.04
N TYR A 85 6.46 32.24 -16.98
CA TYR A 85 5.40 33.22 -17.14
C TYR A 85 4.19 32.48 -17.69
N THR A 86 3.12 32.43 -16.90
CA THR A 86 1.77 31.98 -17.26
C THR A 86 1.24 32.83 -18.41
N ARG A 87 1.71 32.56 -19.63
CA ARG A 87 1.35 33.31 -20.82
C ARG A 87 0.19 32.61 -21.49
N ILE A 88 -1.04 32.85 -20.99
CA ILE A 88 -2.19 32.87 -21.89
C ILE A 88 -1.74 33.77 -23.06
N PRO A 89 -1.71 33.31 -24.33
CA PRO A 89 -1.25 34.16 -25.40
C PRO A 89 -2.19 35.35 -25.46
N ILE A 90 -1.74 36.53 -25.01
CA ILE A 90 -2.52 37.76 -24.94
C ILE A 90 -3.17 38.04 -26.31
N ILE A 91 -2.50 37.67 -27.40
CA ILE A 91 -3.00 37.74 -28.78
C ILE A 91 -4.25 36.87 -29.00
N THR A 92 -4.33 35.65 -28.45
CA THR A 92 -5.50 34.75 -28.58
C THR A 92 -6.67 35.22 -27.72
N LEU A 93 -6.36 35.79 -26.55
CA LEU A 93 -7.35 36.43 -25.67
C LEU A 93 -7.92 37.69 -26.32
N ILE A 94 -7.08 38.61 -26.80
CA ILE A 94 -7.49 39.82 -27.53
C ILE A 94 -8.29 39.46 -28.79
N ARG A 95 -7.90 38.41 -29.52
CA ARG A 95 -8.64 37.94 -30.70
C ARG A 95 -10.03 37.43 -30.34
N SER A 96 -10.17 36.67 -29.25
CA SER A 96 -11.46 36.15 -28.77
C SER A 96 -12.37 37.25 -28.23
N LEU A 97 -11.80 38.18 -27.45
CA LEU A 97 -12.50 39.35 -26.92
C LEU A 97 -12.91 40.32 -28.04
N SER A 98 -12.09 40.47 -29.07
CA SER A 98 -12.40 41.31 -30.23
C SER A 98 -13.51 40.73 -31.09
N LYS A 99 -13.51 39.41 -31.32
CA LYS A 99 -14.60 38.70 -31.99
C LYS A 99 -15.92 38.84 -31.24
N ALA A 100 -15.87 38.89 -29.91
CA ALA A 100 -17.03 39.11 -29.04
C ALA A 100 -17.39 40.60 -28.84
N LYS A 101 -16.71 41.54 -29.53
CA LYS A 101 -16.91 43.00 -29.46
C LYS A 101 -16.69 43.63 -28.08
N PHE A 102 -15.88 42.99 -27.22
CA PHE A 102 -15.46 43.59 -25.94
C PHE A 102 -14.31 44.59 -26.12
N CYS A 103 -13.44 44.36 -27.10
CA CYS A 103 -12.32 45.23 -27.43
C CYS A 103 -12.10 45.28 -28.96
N ASN A 104 -11.27 46.19 -29.45
CA ASN A 104 -10.79 46.14 -30.83
C ASN A 104 -9.66 45.10 -31.00
N THR A 105 -9.17 44.92 -32.23
CA THR A 105 -8.10 43.96 -32.56
C THR A 105 -6.75 44.29 -31.89
N LEU A 106 -6.60 45.49 -31.32
CA LEU A 106 -5.44 45.94 -30.55
C LEU A 106 -5.64 45.79 -29.03
N GLY A 107 -6.82 45.34 -28.57
CA GLY A 107 -7.13 45.16 -27.15
C GLY A 107 -7.71 46.38 -26.44
N HIS A 108 -7.98 47.48 -27.16
CA HIS A 108 -8.59 48.67 -26.57
C HIS A 108 -10.12 48.54 -26.45
N PRO A 109 -10.74 49.03 -25.36
CA PRO A 109 -12.18 49.04 -25.20
C PRO A 109 -12.86 49.90 -26.28
N ILE A 110 -14.05 49.49 -26.73
CA ILE A 110 -14.80 50.19 -27.78
C ILE A 110 -15.60 51.35 -27.14
N ASN A 111 -15.46 52.58 -27.64
CA ASN A 111 -16.03 53.84 -27.09
C ASN A 111 -17.56 53.86 -26.88
N LYS A 112 -18.29 52.91 -27.46
CA LYS A 112 -19.69 52.64 -27.10
C LYS A 112 -19.81 51.13 -26.88
N PRO A 113 -19.93 50.67 -25.62
CA PRO A 113 -20.01 49.24 -25.37
C PRO A 113 -21.36 48.75 -25.88
N THR A 114 -21.36 48.03 -27.01
CA THR A 114 -22.57 47.35 -27.52
C THR A 114 -23.20 46.37 -26.51
N TRP A 115 -22.56 46.17 -25.36
CA TRP A 115 -23.01 45.35 -24.25
C TRP A 115 -23.60 46.12 -23.06
N ALA A 116 -23.53 47.45 -23.04
CA ALA A 116 -24.12 48.26 -21.96
C ALA A 116 -25.65 48.15 -21.89
N ASP A 117 -26.28 47.72 -22.99
CA ASP A 117 -27.72 47.51 -23.10
C ASP A 117 -28.13 46.03 -22.90
N PHE A 118 -27.18 45.12 -22.61
CA PHE A 118 -27.48 43.70 -22.35
C PHE A 118 -27.72 43.43 -20.86
N PRO A 119 -28.64 42.50 -20.52
CA PRO A 119 -28.78 42.02 -19.15
C PRO A 119 -27.52 41.23 -18.71
N ASP A 120 -27.18 41.30 -17.42
CA ASP A 120 -25.98 40.68 -16.85
C ASP A 120 -25.84 39.17 -17.16
N SER A 121 -26.97 38.47 -17.30
CA SER A 121 -27.00 37.05 -17.69
C SER A 121 -26.37 36.78 -19.06
N ASP A 122 -26.58 37.68 -20.02
CA ASP A 122 -26.07 37.54 -21.38
C ASP A 122 -24.57 37.84 -21.45
N ILE A 123 -24.10 38.75 -20.59
CA ILE A 123 -22.68 39.07 -20.44
C ILE A 123 -21.94 37.88 -19.84
N ILE A 124 -22.50 37.24 -18.80
CA ILE A 124 -21.93 36.05 -18.16
C ILE A 124 -21.89 34.86 -19.14
N ASP A 125 -22.97 34.59 -19.89
CA ASP A 125 -22.99 33.49 -20.87
C ASP A 125 -21.90 33.65 -21.93
N ARG A 126 -21.69 34.88 -22.42
CA ARG A 126 -20.62 35.19 -23.37
C ARG A 126 -19.22 34.98 -22.78
N PHE A 127 -19.00 35.37 -21.53
CA PHE A 127 -17.72 35.16 -20.85
C PHE A 127 -17.43 33.67 -20.63
N VAL A 128 -18.44 32.88 -20.28
CA VAL A 128 -18.35 31.42 -20.15
C VAL A 128 -18.00 30.76 -21.49
N ARG A 129 -18.62 31.19 -22.60
CA ARG A 129 -18.27 30.69 -23.95
C ARG A 129 -16.84 31.02 -24.35
N ILE A 130 -16.36 32.23 -24.06
CA ILE A 130 -14.97 32.63 -24.33
C ILE A 130 -13.98 31.78 -23.52
N SER A 131 -14.29 31.55 -22.24
CA SER A 131 -13.48 30.72 -21.35
C SER A 131 -13.40 29.26 -21.83
N ARG A 132 -14.52 28.69 -22.29
CA ARG A 132 -14.54 27.35 -22.91
C ARG A 132 -13.71 27.28 -24.19
N ASN A 133 -13.81 28.27 -25.06
CA ASN A 133 -13.03 28.33 -26.30
C ASN A 133 -11.53 28.45 -26.04
N LEU A 134 -11.12 29.20 -25.01
CA LEU A 134 -9.73 29.29 -24.57
C LEU A 134 -9.22 27.97 -23.97
N SER A 135 -10.03 27.28 -23.16
CA SER A 135 -9.72 25.93 -22.63
C SER A 135 -9.48 24.95 -23.78
N HIS A 136 -10.40 24.89 -24.74
CA HIS A 136 -10.27 24.01 -25.90
C HIS A 136 -9.07 24.36 -26.79
N TYR A 137 -8.75 25.64 -26.95
CA TYR A 137 -7.56 26.05 -27.69
C TYR A 137 -6.26 25.63 -26.97
N HIS A 138 -6.25 25.69 -25.64
CA HIS A 138 -5.12 25.24 -24.83
C HIS A 138 -4.97 23.73 -24.87
N GLU A 139 -6.05 22.98 -24.65
CA GLU A 139 -6.10 21.51 -24.75
C GLU A 139 -5.65 21.02 -26.14
N ARG A 140 -6.12 21.67 -27.21
CA ARG A 140 -5.74 21.32 -28.58
C ARG A 140 -4.26 21.60 -28.84
N ARG A 141 -3.76 22.75 -28.39
CA ARG A 141 -2.34 23.11 -28.54
C ARG A 141 -1.44 22.19 -27.72
N GLU A 142 -1.83 21.82 -26.50
CA GLU A 142 -1.10 20.82 -25.71
C GLU A 142 -1.07 19.48 -26.44
N SER A 143 -2.22 19.01 -26.95
CA SER A 143 -2.31 17.75 -27.72
C SER A 143 -1.47 17.72 -29.00
N GLU A 144 -1.14 18.88 -29.57
CA GLU A 144 -0.26 19.02 -30.74
C GLU A 144 1.23 19.03 -30.38
N THR A 145 1.59 19.36 -29.13
CA THR A 145 2.99 19.32 -28.67
C THR A 145 3.46 17.90 -28.35
N LEU A 146 4.76 17.65 -28.48
CA LEU A 146 5.38 16.39 -28.07
C LEU A 146 5.03 16.04 -26.61
N TRP A 147 5.06 17.04 -25.72
CA TRP A 147 4.74 16.86 -24.30
C TRP A 147 3.28 16.46 -24.07
N GLY A 148 2.31 17.11 -24.73
CA GLY A 148 0.91 16.71 -24.56
C GLY A 148 0.59 15.36 -25.21
N ARG A 149 1.24 15.01 -26.33
CA ARG A 149 1.16 13.64 -26.88
C ARG A 149 1.70 12.61 -25.88
N PHE A 150 2.82 12.90 -25.23
CA PHE A 150 3.39 12.06 -24.17
C PHE A 150 2.45 11.93 -22.96
N CYS A 151 1.90 13.03 -22.46
CA CYS A 151 0.95 13.03 -21.34
C CYS A 151 -0.31 12.21 -21.65
N ASN A 152 -0.87 12.39 -22.86
CA ASN A 152 -2.04 11.64 -23.31
C ASN A 152 -1.73 10.14 -23.39
N TRP A 153 -0.54 9.76 -23.84
CA TRP A 153 -0.12 8.36 -23.88
C TRP A 153 0.07 7.77 -22.48
N ILE A 154 0.78 8.47 -21.58
CA ILE A 154 1.02 8.02 -20.20
C ILE A 154 -0.29 7.80 -19.44
N THR A 155 -1.26 8.68 -19.62
CA THR A 155 -2.54 8.64 -18.92
C THR A 155 -3.66 7.91 -19.67
N SER A 156 -3.34 7.28 -20.82
CA SER A 156 -4.30 6.55 -21.65
C SER A 156 -4.86 5.32 -20.94
N THR A 157 -6.18 5.16 -21.00
CA THR A 157 -6.91 3.98 -20.53
C THR A 157 -6.88 2.82 -21.52
N GLU A 158 -6.41 3.07 -22.76
CA GLU A 158 -6.31 2.05 -23.82
C GLU A 158 -5.00 1.26 -23.77
N ASN A 159 -4.07 1.64 -22.90
CA ASN A 159 -2.85 0.87 -22.68
C ASN A 159 -3.20 -0.48 -22.03
N HIS A 160 -2.65 -1.58 -22.54
CA HIS A 160 -2.88 -2.92 -21.97
C HIS A 160 -2.55 -2.99 -20.47
N ILE A 161 -1.48 -2.31 -20.06
CA ILE A 161 -1.17 -2.04 -18.66
C ILE A 161 -1.16 -0.53 -18.50
N TYR A 162 -2.06 -0.01 -17.67
CA TYR A 162 -2.11 1.41 -17.35
C TYR A 162 -0.76 1.90 -16.80
N ILE A 163 -0.26 3.04 -17.25
CA ILE A 163 1.01 3.62 -16.77
C ILE A 163 0.67 4.63 -15.67
N GLY A 164 0.10 5.78 -16.03
CA GLY A 164 -0.15 6.89 -15.11
C GLY A 164 1.13 7.58 -14.66
N TRP A 165 1.00 8.70 -13.96
CA TRP A 165 2.16 9.44 -13.44
C TRP A 165 2.90 8.65 -12.37
N PHE A 166 2.18 7.88 -11.55
CA PHE A 166 2.80 6.98 -10.59
C PHE A 166 3.55 5.83 -11.27
N GLY A 167 3.09 5.35 -12.44
CA GLY A 167 3.76 4.33 -13.22
C GLY A 167 5.15 4.71 -13.67
N VAL A 168 5.40 6.01 -13.92
CA VAL A 168 6.71 6.53 -14.34
C VAL A 168 7.79 6.26 -13.28
N LEU A 169 7.44 6.28 -11.99
CA LEU A 169 8.35 5.94 -10.89
C LEU A 169 8.28 4.45 -10.52
N MET A 170 7.07 3.87 -10.50
CA MET A 170 6.82 2.49 -10.12
C MET A 170 7.55 1.49 -11.02
N ILE A 171 7.50 1.68 -12.34
CA ILE A 171 8.06 0.74 -13.31
C ILE A 171 9.58 0.60 -13.15
N PRO A 172 10.40 1.67 -13.23
CA PRO A 172 11.85 1.53 -13.11
C PRO A 172 12.28 1.04 -11.73
N THR A 173 11.62 1.46 -10.65
CA THR A 173 11.95 1.03 -9.29
C THR A 173 11.70 -0.47 -9.09
N LEU A 174 10.52 -0.96 -9.45
CA LEU A 174 10.18 -2.38 -9.31
C LEU A 174 10.97 -3.29 -10.28
N LEU A 175 11.31 -2.80 -11.48
CA LEU A 175 12.20 -3.53 -12.38
C LEU A 175 13.60 -3.66 -11.80
N THR A 176 14.18 -2.58 -11.26
CA THR A 176 15.48 -2.62 -10.58
C THR A 176 15.45 -3.61 -9.42
N VAL A 177 14.40 -3.58 -8.59
CA VAL A 177 14.20 -4.56 -7.51
C VAL A 177 14.20 -5.99 -8.04
N ALA A 178 13.39 -6.27 -9.06
CA ALA A 178 13.28 -7.62 -9.61
C ALA A 178 14.62 -8.13 -10.15
N PHE A 179 15.35 -7.31 -10.91
CA PHE A 179 16.65 -7.69 -11.46
C PHE A 179 17.70 -7.93 -10.37
N VAL A 180 17.85 -6.99 -9.44
CA VAL A 180 18.86 -7.11 -8.38
C VAL A 180 18.52 -8.26 -7.43
N PHE A 181 17.23 -8.44 -7.08
CA PHE A 181 16.77 -9.55 -6.26
C PHE A 181 17.10 -10.91 -6.89
N ILE A 182 16.74 -11.10 -8.17
CA ILE A 182 16.99 -12.37 -8.88
C ILE A 182 18.48 -12.67 -8.95
N ILE A 183 19.30 -11.68 -9.30
CA ILE A 183 20.75 -11.87 -9.41
C ILE A 183 21.33 -12.18 -8.03
N ALA A 184 21.06 -11.36 -7.01
CA ALA A 184 21.61 -11.53 -5.67
C ALA A 184 21.20 -12.88 -5.05
N PHE A 185 19.94 -13.27 -5.20
CA PHE A 185 19.45 -14.55 -4.67
C PHE A 185 20.14 -15.77 -5.30
N ILE A 186 20.59 -15.66 -6.56
CA ILE A 186 21.28 -16.75 -7.25
C ILE A 186 22.79 -16.74 -6.94
N VAL A 187 23.45 -15.57 -7.03
CA VAL A 187 24.93 -15.49 -7.11
C VAL A 187 25.61 -14.67 -6.02
N SER A 188 24.90 -14.00 -5.10
CA SER A 188 25.54 -13.13 -4.11
C SER A 188 26.53 -13.89 -3.23
N PRO A 189 27.74 -13.37 -2.98
CA PRO A 189 28.65 -13.95 -2.01
C PRO A 189 28.10 -13.83 -0.58
N PRO A 190 28.72 -14.53 0.40
CA PRO A 190 28.40 -14.39 1.82
C PRO A 190 28.55 -12.95 2.35
N VAL A 191 27.66 -12.55 3.25
CA VAL A 191 27.49 -11.17 3.75
C VAL A 191 27.72 -11.10 5.26
N ASP A 192 28.48 -10.12 5.74
CA ASP A 192 28.75 -9.89 7.17
C ASP A 192 27.64 -9.07 7.85
N ILE A 193 26.51 -9.73 8.15
CA ILE A 193 25.30 -9.10 8.70
C ILE A 193 25.53 -8.40 10.04
N ASP A 194 26.25 -9.04 10.98
CA ASP A 194 26.42 -8.50 12.34
C ASP A 194 27.65 -7.59 12.47
N GLY A 195 28.44 -7.43 11.40
CA GLY A 195 29.67 -6.62 11.40
C GLY A 195 30.82 -7.23 12.22
N ILE A 196 30.72 -8.52 12.56
CA ILE A 196 31.69 -9.26 13.37
C ILE A 196 32.70 -10.07 12.53
N ARG A 197 32.69 -9.89 11.20
CA ARG A 197 33.50 -10.63 10.22
C ARG A 197 33.14 -12.13 10.16
N GLU A 198 31.87 -12.47 10.40
CA GLU A 198 31.33 -13.84 10.26
C GLU A 198 30.29 -13.86 9.13
N PRO A 199 30.72 -13.97 7.85
CA PRO A 199 29.82 -13.79 6.73
C PRO A 199 28.86 -14.97 6.55
N VAL A 200 27.58 -14.66 6.32
CA VAL A 200 26.48 -15.61 6.16
C VAL A 200 26.18 -15.81 4.67
N SER A 201 26.13 -17.07 4.23
CA SER A 201 25.76 -17.42 2.84
C SER A 201 24.25 -17.35 2.64
N GLY A 202 23.79 -16.52 1.71
CA GLY A 202 22.37 -16.39 1.36
C GLY A 202 21.97 -16.94 -0.02
N SER A 203 22.90 -17.10 -0.95
CA SER A 203 22.56 -17.38 -2.36
C SER A 203 22.60 -18.87 -2.73
N LEU A 204 21.94 -19.22 -3.83
CA LEU A 204 21.84 -20.61 -4.32
C LEU A 204 23.21 -21.19 -4.70
N LEU A 205 24.07 -20.43 -5.37
CA LEU A 205 25.41 -20.91 -5.76
C LEU A 205 26.33 -21.16 -4.56
N TYR A 206 26.04 -20.55 -3.42
CA TYR A 206 26.79 -20.73 -2.18
C TYR A 206 26.12 -21.72 -1.22
N GLY A 207 25.43 -22.73 -1.78
CA GLY A 207 24.97 -23.91 -1.05
C GLY A 207 23.57 -23.81 -0.45
N ASN A 208 22.78 -22.78 -0.80
CA ASN A 208 21.40 -22.66 -0.36
C ASN A 208 20.40 -23.29 -1.33
N ASN A 209 19.26 -23.72 -0.79
CA ASN A 209 18.07 -24.06 -1.57
C ASN A 209 17.04 -22.91 -1.49
N ILE A 210 15.86 -23.08 -2.08
CA ILE A 210 14.82 -22.04 -2.07
C ILE A 210 14.34 -21.68 -0.65
N ILE A 211 14.38 -22.63 0.29
CA ILE A 211 13.94 -22.42 1.67
C ILE A 211 15.00 -21.67 2.48
N SER A 212 16.26 -22.11 2.38
CA SER A 212 17.38 -21.51 3.12
C SER A 212 17.92 -20.25 2.47
N GLY A 213 17.68 -20.05 1.17
CA GLY A 213 18.17 -18.90 0.42
C GLY A 213 17.53 -17.60 0.88
N ALA A 214 18.34 -16.54 0.94
CA ALA A 214 17.93 -15.22 1.34
C ALA A 214 18.88 -14.14 0.76
N ILE A 215 18.36 -12.92 0.63
CA ILE A 215 19.23 -11.74 0.55
C ILE A 215 19.43 -11.26 1.99
N ILE A 216 20.67 -11.33 2.42
CA ILE A 216 21.11 -11.01 3.78
C ILE A 216 21.09 -9.48 3.99
N PRO A 217 20.56 -8.99 5.12
CA PRO A 217 20.57 -7.58 5.48
C PRO A 217 21.94 -6.91 5.43
N THR A 218 21.91 -5.59 5.32
CA THR A 218 23.11 -4.74 5.33
C THR A 218 23.79 -4.80 6.70
N SER A 219 25.12 -4.81 6.70
CA SER A 219 25.94 -5.00 7.90
C SER A 219 25.61 -4.02 9.04
N ALA A 220 25.59 -4.49 10.29
CA ALA A 220 25.46 -3.66 11.47
C ALA A 220 26.59 -2.63 11.61
N ALA A 221 27.76 -2.88 10.99
CA ALA A 221 28.84 -1.90 10.90
C ALA A 221 28.46 -0.64 10.09
N ILE A 222 27.46 -0.73 9.21
CA ILE A 222 26.86 0.39 8.48
C ILE A 222 25.72 1.02 9.29
N GLY A 223 24.97 0.24 10.06
CA GLY A 223 23.83 0.74 10.83
C GLY A 223 22.73 1.30 9.91
N LEU A 224 22.43 2.61 10.04
CA LEU A 224 21.46 3.34 9.21
C LEU A 224 22.10 4.23 8.14
N HIS A 225 23.41 4.16 7.95
CA HIS A 225 24.08 4.94 6.91
C HIS A 225 23.61 4.49 5.52
N PHE A 226 23.30 5.47 4.66
CA PHE A 226 22.92 5.19 3.28
C PHE A 226 24.13 4.64 2.51
N TYR A 227 24.05 3.38 2.05
CA TYR A 227 25.17 2.66 1.45
C TYR A 227 24.91 2.26 -0.02
N PRO A 228 24.87 3.24 -0.95
CA PRO A 228 24.74 2.99 -2.37
C PRO A 228 26.04 2.41 -2.95
N ILE A 229 25.95 1.88 -4.18
CA ILE A 229 27.08 1.24 -4.88
C ILE A 229 28.31 2.16 -4.95
N TRP A 230 28.12 3.48 -5.09
CA TRP A 230 29.22 4.44 -5.26
C TRP A 230 29.89 4.88 -3.95
N GLU A 231 29.36 4.49 -2.78
CA GLU A 231 30.06 4.71 -1.51
C GLU A 231 31.07 3.60 -1.19
N ALA A 232 30.91 2.42 -1.81
CA ALA A 232 31.88 1.34 -1.66
C ALA A 232 33.12 1.57 -2.55
N ALA A 233 34.29 1.14 -2.08
CA ALA A 233 35.53 1.19 -2.88
C ALA A 233 35.51 0.20 -4.05
N SER A 234 34.72 -0.87 -3.94
CA SER A 234 34.51 -1.84 -5.02
C SER A 234 33.14 -2.52 -4.93
N VAL A 235 32.74 -3.20 -6.01
CA VAL A 235 31.53 -4.03 -6.02
C VAL A 235 31.66 -5.20 -5.05
N ASP A 236 32.86 -5.76 -4.87
CA ASP A 236 33.10 -6.86 -3.94
C ASP A 236 32.87 -6.43 -2.49
N GLU A 237 33.33 -5.23 -2.12
CA GLU A 237 33.06 -4.64 -0.80
C GLU A 237 31.56 -4.36 -0.62
N TRP A 238 30.91 -3.81 -1.64
CA TRP A 238 29.47 -3.54 -1.61
C TRP A 238 28.66 -4.83 -1.38
N LEU A 239 29.04 -5.92 -2.04
CA LEU A 239 28.42 -7.23 -1.86
C LEU A 239 28.71 -7.82 -0.48
N TYR A 240 29.96 -7.75 0.01
CA TYR A 240 30.34 -8.26 1.33
C TYR A 240 29.56 -7.59 2.48
N ASN A 241 29.28 -6.29 2.35
CA ASN A 241 28.56 -5.50 3.36
C ASN A 241 27.03 -5.55 3.21
N GLY A 242 26.48 -6.32 2.27
CA GLY A 242 25.03 -6.48 2.11
C GLY A 242 24.33 -5.30 1.43
N GLY A 243 25.05 -4.56 0.57
CA GLY A 243 24.48 -3.47 -0.21
C GLY A 243 23.26 -3.81 -1.09
N PRO A 244 23.12 -5.02 -1.67
CA PRO A 244 21.92 -5.40 -2.40
C PRO A 244 20.63 -5.30 -1.58
N TYR A 245 20.68 -5.55 -0.27
CA TYR A 245 19.52 -5.50 0.61
C TYR A 245 18.93 -4.09 0.68
N GLU A 246 19.75 -3.10 1.02
CA GLU A 246 19.31 -1.71 1.13
C GLU A 246 18.78 -1.18 -0.22
N LEU A 247 19.48 -1.49 -1.32
CA LEU A 247 19.03 -1.12 -2.66
C LEU A 247 17.64 -1.69 -2.96
N ILE A 248 17.43 -2.98 -2.71
CA ILE A 248 16.15 -3.64 -2.95
C ILE A 248 15.06 -3.04 -2.06
N VAL A 249 15.30 -2.91 -0.76
CA VAL A 249 14.31 -2.41 0.20
C VAL A 249 13.84 -1.00 -0.17
N LEU A 250 14.77 -0.07 -0.41
CA LEU A 250 14.43 1.33 -0.69
C LEU A 250 13.65 1.47 -2.02
N HIS A 251 14.10 0.78 -3.08
CA HIS A 251 13.39 0.82 -4.37
C HIS A 251 12.04 0.09 -4.30
N PHE A 252 11.95 -0.99 -3.52
CA PHE A 252 10.70 -1.73 -3.32
C PHE A 252 9.66 -0.87 -2.62
N LEU A 253 10.03 -0.21 -1.50
CA LEU A 253 9.12 0.66 -0.75
C LEU A 253 8.63 1.84 -1.61
N LEU A 254 9.51 2.46 -2.39
CA LEU A 254 9.11 3.50 -3.35
C LEU A 254 8.17 2.95 -4.43
N GLY A 255 8.48 1.77 -4.97
CA GLY A 255 7.69 1.10 -5.99
C GLY A 255 6.28 0.75 -5.52
N VAL A 256 6.11 0.16 -4.34
CA VAL A 256 4.79 -0.20 -3.79
C VAL A 256 3.98 1.03 -3.35
N ALA A 257 4.64 2.09 -2.88
CA ALA A 257 3.96 3.37 -2.63
C ALA A 257 3.43 3.99 -3.93
N CYS A 258 4.21 3.95 -5.01
CA CYS A 258 3.74 4.38 -6.33
C CYS A 258 2.65 3.44 -6.88
N TYR A 259 2.72 2.14 -6.64
CA TYR A 259 1.67 1.19 -7.01
C TYR A 259 0.33 1.56 -6.36
N MET A 260 0.33 1.87 -5.05
CA MET A 260 -0.84 2.36 -4.33
C MET A 260 -1.39 3.66 -4.95
N GLY A 261 -0.52 4.61 -5.30
CA GLY A 261 -0.90 5.84 -6.01
C GLY A 261 -1.49 5.57 -7.40
N ARG A 262 -0.96 4.59 -8.12
CA ARG A 262 -1.46 4.16 -9.44
C ARG A 262 -2.84 3.53 -9.36
N GLU A 263 -3.14 2.74 -8.33
CA GLU A 263 -4.50 2.21 -8.09
C GLU A 263 -5.50 3.36 -7.94
N TRP A 264 -5.15 4.38 -7.15
CA TRP A 264 -5.95 5.59 -7.03
C TRP A 264 -6.10 6.32 -8.36
N GLU A 265 -5.00 6.55 -9.09
CA GLU A 265 -5.01 7.30 -10.35
C GLU A 265 -5.91 6.63 -11.39
N LEU A 266 -5.79 5.31 -11.57
CA LEU A 266 -6.63 4.57 -12.51
C LEU A 266 -8.11 4.58 -12.08
N SER A 267 -8.38 4.42 -10.77
CA SER A 267 -9.76 4.50 -10.26
C SER A 267 -10.40 5.86 -10.59
N PHE A 268 -9.62 6.94 -10.51
CA PHE A 268 -10.07 8.28 -10.88
C PHE A 268 -10.31 8.41 -12.39
N ARG A 269 -9.43 7.87 -13.25
CA ARG A 269 -9.62 7.89 -14.71
C ARG A 269 -10.89 7.16 -15.16
N LEU A 270 -11.22 6.06 -14.50
CA LEU A 270 -12.39 5.24 -14.79
C LEU A 270 -13.67 5.72 -14.10
N GLY A 271 -13.61 6.77 -13.27
CA GLY A 271 -14.76 7.26 -12.50
C GLY A 271 -15.23 6.28 -11.40
N MET A 272 -14.33 5.42 -10.92
CA MET A 272 -14.59 4.46 -9.84
C MET A 272 -14.48 5.11 -8.46
N ARG A 273 -14.99 4.43 -7.42
CA ARG A 273 -14.75 4.82 -6.02
C ARG A 273 -13.29 4.54 -5.64
N PRO A 274 -12.57 5.46 -4.97
CA PRO A 274 -11.10 5.44 -4.91
C PRO A 274 -10.49 4.60 -3.77
N TRP A 275 -11.22 3.68 -3.13
CA TRP A 275 -10.76 3.06 -1.88
C TRP A 275 -10.07 1.70 -2.01
N ILE A 276 -9.79 1.24 -3.23
CA ILE A 276 -8.94 0.04 -3.44
C ILE A 276 -7.54 0.31 -2.88
N ALA A 277 -6.97 1.49 -3.20
CA ALA A 277 -5.70 1.96 -2.65
C ALA A 277 -5.69 2.02 -1.11
N VAL A 278 -6.84 2.32 -0.49
CA VAL A 278 -6.95 2.33 0.98
C VAL A 278 -6.84 0.91 1.54
N ALA A 279 -7.44 -0.09 0.90
CA ALA A 279 -7.26 -1.49 1.30
C ALA A 279 -5.79 -1.94 1.09
N TYR A 280 -5.18 -1.55 -0.03
CA TYR A 280 -3.77 -1.87 -0.33
C TYR A 280 -2.77 -1.16 0.61
N SER A 281 -3.18 -0.09 1.29
CA SER A 281 -2.33 0.56 2.29
C SER A 281 -1.97 -0.35 3.48
N ALA A 282 -2.78 -1.36 3.79
CA ALA A 282 -2.50 -2.28 4.90
C ALA A 282 -1.22 -3.11 4.68
N PRO A 283 -1.07 -3.85 3.57
CA PRO A 283 0.19 -4.54 3.28
C PRO A 283 1.36 -3.58 3.03
N VAL A 284 1.14 -2.40 2.45
CA VAL A 284 2.21 -1.38 2.31
C VAL A 284 2.72 -0.95 3.68
N ALA A 285 1.83 -0.64 4.63
CA ALA A 285 2.20 -0.26 5.99
C ALA A 285 2.95 -1.39 6.72
N ALA A 286 2.51 -2.65 6.56
CA ALA A 286 3.20 -3.79 7.15
C ALA A 286 4.62 -3.96 6.58
N ALA A 287 4.79 -3.81 5.26
CA ALA A 287 6.11 -3.84 4.62
C ALA A 287 7.01 -2.69 5.09
N THR A 288 6.48 -1.47 5.17
CA THR A 288 7.21 -0.32 5.71
C THR A 288 7.63 -0.54 7.17
N ALA A 289 6.78 -1.19 7.98
CA ALA A 289 7.08 -1.47 9.38
C ALA A 289 8.31 -2.38 9.52
N VAL A 290 8.37 -3.50 8.79
CA VAL A 290 9.45 -4.51 8.93
C VAL A 290 10.74 -4.16 8.19
N PHE A 291 10.66 -3.38 7.10
CA PHE A 291 11.84 -3.05 6.28
C PHE A 291 12.42 -1.67 6.55
N LEU A 292 11.69 -0.79 7.24
CA LEU A 292 12.15 0.59 7.47
C LEU A 292 11.97 1.05 8.90
N ILE A 293 10.74 0.99 9.45
CA ILE A 293 10.48 1.54 10.79
C ILE A 293 11.21 0.75 11.88
N TYR A 294 11.18 -0.58 11.80
CA TYR A 294 11.87 -1.43 12.76
C TYR A 294 13.40 -1.23 12.73
N PRO A 295 14.08 -1.29 11.57
CA PRO A 295 15.48 -0.87 11.45
C PRO A 295 15.80 0.50 12.04
N ILE A 296 14.96 1.51 11.77
CA ILE A 296 15.15 2.86 12.31
C ILE A 296 15.10 2.87 13.84
N GLY A 297 14.16 2.13 14.43
CA GLY A 297 14.00 2.05 15.88
C GLY A 297 15.14 1.32 16.58
N GLN A 298 15.69 0.28 15.94
CA GLN A 298 16.83 -0.49 16.45
C GLN A 298 18.20 0.11 16.08
N GLY A 299 18.24 1.06 15.14
CA GLY A 299 19.48 1.75 14.76
C GLY A 299 20.30 1.06 13.69
N SER A 300 19.77 0.03 13.03
CA SER A 300 20.48 -0.72 11.98
C SER A 300 19.57 -1.40 10.97
N PHE A 301 19.97 -1.42 9.69
CA PHE A 301 19.33 -2.27 8.68
C PHE A 301 19.63 -3.77 8.86
N SER A 302 20.61 -4.15 9.68
CA SER A 302 20.87 -5.57 10.03
C SER A 302 19.67 -6.25 10.66
N ASP A 303 18.88 -5.48 11.42
CA ASP A 303 17.72 -5.98 12.17
C ASP A 303 16.44 -5.95 11.33
N GLY A 304 16.53 -5.43 10.10
CA GLY A 304 15.45 -5.49 9.13
C GLY A 304 15.15 -6.93 8.75
N MET A 305 13.88 -7.20 8.42
CA MET A 305 13.48 -8.55 8.00
C MET A 305 14.31 -8.97 6.75
N PRO A 306 15.05 -10.09 6.79
CA PRO A 306 15.80 -10.58 5.64
C PRO A 306 14.87 -11.02 4.50
N LEU A 307 15.37 -11.01 3.26
CA LEU A 307 14.57 -11.39 2.09
C LEU A 307 14.72 -12.87 1.76
N GLY A 308 14.14 -13.74 2.59
CA GLY A 308 14.16 -15.21 2.41
C GLY A 308 13.23 -15.95 3.37
N ILE A 309 12.90 -17.21 3.07
CA ILE A 309 11.90 -17.97 3.84
C ILE A 309 12.41 -18.30 5.24
N SER A 310 13.52 -19.04 5.36
CA SER A 310 14.11 -19.36 6.66
C SER A 310 14.48 -18.11 7.46
N SER A 311 14.97 -17.08 6.79
CA SER A 311 15.39 -15.86 7.44
C SER A 311 14.22 -15.01 7.93
N THR A 312 13.03 -15.13 7.33
CA THR A 312 11.78 -14.60 7.91
C THR A 312 11.46 -15.28 9.23
N PHE A 313 11.65 -16.60 9.35
CA PHE A 313 11.47 -17.29 10.63
C PHE A 313 12.50 -16.84 11.67
N ASN A 314 13.76 -16.61 11.27
CA ASN A 314 14.77 -16.07 12.16
C ASN A 314 14.33 -14.71 12.74
N PHE A 315 13.91 -13.78 11.87
CA PHE A 315 13.37 -12.49 12.28
C PHE A 315 12.21 -12.64 13.27
N MET A 316 11.23 -13.49 12.98
CA MET A 316 10.07 -13.72 13.87
C MET A 316 10.47 -14.26 15.25
N ILE A 317 11.45 -15.17 15.31
CA ILE A 317 11.90 -15.78 16.57
C ILE A 317 12.67 -14.77 17.42
N VAL A 318 13.59 -14.01 16.80
CA VAL A 318 14.35 -12.96 17.48
C VAL A 318 13.41 -11.86 17.98
N PHE A 319 12.47 -11.41 17.14
CA PHE A 319 11.48 -10.42 17.50
C PHE A 319 10.58 -10.87 18.68
N GLN A 320 10.24 -12.16 18.76
CA GLN A 320 9.53 -12.72 19.91
C GLN A 320 10.40 -12.69 21.18
N ALA A 321 11.68 -13.01 21.07
CA ALA A 321 12.60 -12.99 22.21
C ALA A 321 12.73 -11.58 22.81
N GLU A 322 12.90 -10.56 21.96
CA GLU A 322 13.14 -9.17 22.37
C GLU A 322 11.88 -8.47 22.87
N HIS A 323 10.76 -8.74 22.19
CA HIS A 323 9.58 -7.91 22.34
C HIS A 323 8.36 -8.63 22.89
N ASN A 324 8.44 -9.96 23.05
CA ASN A 324 7.33 -10.79 23.47
C ASN A 324 6.05 -10.51 22.66
N ILE A 325 6.18 -10.43 21.33
CA ILE A 325 5.14 -9.95 20.40
C ILE A 325 3.83 -10.74 20.50
N LEU A 326 3.88 -12.03 20.87
CA LEU A 326 2.69 -12.84 21.12
C LEU A 326 1.81 -12.27 22.24
N MET A 327 2.38 -11.54 23.19
CA MET A 327 1.68 -10.87 24.28
C MET A 327 1.29 -9.42 23.95
N HIS A 328 1.52 -8.95 22.72
CA HIS A 328 1.15 -7.61 22.30
C HIS A 328 -0.26 -7.57 21.69
N PRO A 329 -1.16 -6.69 22.15
CA PRO A 329 -2.57 -6.69 21.72
C PRO A 329 -2.74 -6.37 20.23
N PHE A 330 -1.87 -5.55 19.63
CA PHE A 330 -1.97 -5.25 18.21
C PHE A 330 -1.62 -6.46 17.33
N HIS A 331 -0.70 -7.32 17.77
CA HIS A 331 -0.41 -8.56 17.07
C HIS A 331 -1.61 -9.53 17.16
N MET A 332 -2.25 -9.64 18.34
CA MET A 332 -3.47 -10.44 18.51
C MET A 332 -4.63 -9.96 17.62
N LEU A 333 -4.81 -8.63 17.49
CA LEU A 333 -5.78 -8.05 16.55
C LEU A 333 -5.43 -8.38 15.10
N GLY A 334 -4.15 -8.39 14.76
CA GLY A 334 -3.62 -8.88 13.49
C GLY A 334 -4.01 -10.32 13.18
N VAL A 335 -3.78 -11.22 14.15
CA VAL A 335 -4.15 -12.65 14.07
C VAL A 335 -5.67 -12.80 13.87
N ALA A 336 -6.48 -12.06 14.62
CA ALA A 336 -7.93 -12.03 14.43
C ALA A 336 -8.33 -11.51 13.04
N GLY A 337 -7.60 -10.53 12.51
CA GLY A 337 -7.76 -10.00 11.16
C GLY A 337 -7.55 -11.06 10.07
N VAL A 338 -6.43 -11.79 10.11
CA VAL A 338 -6.08 -12.79 9.08
C VAL A 338 -6.88 -14.08 9.19
N PHE A 339 -7.12 -14.57 10.41
CA PHE A 339 -7.98 -15.75 10.62
C PHE A 339 -9.42 -15.44 10.28
N GLY A 340 -9.94 -14.28 10.71
CA GLY A 340 -11.28 -13.84 10.34
C GLY A 340 -11.40 -13.59 8.83
N GLY A 341 -10.42 -12.93 8.20
CA GLY A 341 -10.40 -12.74 6.74
C GLY A 341 -10.44 -14.06 5.96
N SER A 342 -9.67 -15.07 6.40
CA SER A 342 -9.71 -16.41 5.79
C SER A 342 -11.05 -17.10 6.01
N LEU A 343 -11.59 -17.05 7.23
CA LEU A 343 -12.91 -17.58 7.57
C LEU A 343 -14.01 -16.96 6.72
N PHE A 344 -14.02 -15.63 6.61
CA PHE A 344 -15.05 -14.90 5.87
C PHE A 344 -14.91 -15.05 4.36
N SER A 345 -13.70 -15.21 3.84
CA SER A 345 -13.47 -15.59 2.44
C SER A 345 -14.12 -16.94 2.12
N ALA A 346 -13.84 -17.97 2.93
CA ALA A 346 -14.42 -19.30 2.78
C ALA A 346 -15.95 -19.30 2.99
N MET A 347 -16.44 -18.58 4.00
CA MET A 347 -17.86 -18.43 4.27
C MET A 347 -18.59 -17.73 3.11
N HIS A 348 -18.05 -16.63 2.59
CA HIS A 348 -18.67 -15.91 1.48
C HIS A 348 -18.69 -16.75 0.21
N GLY A 349 -17.56 -17.37 -0.15
CA GLY A 349 -17.47 -18.25 -1.31
C GLY A 349 -18.47 -19.41 -1.21
N SER A 350 -18.51 -20.11 -0.07
CA SER A 350 -19.44 -21.23 0.12
C SER A 350 -20.92 -20.82 0.06
N LEU A 351 -21.30 -19.69 0.67
CA LEU A 351 -22.68 -19.19 0.65
C LEU A 351 -23.12 -18.79 -0.77
N VAL A 352 -22.27 -18.09 -1.52
CA VAL A 352 -22.55 -17.72 -2.92
C VAL A 352 -22.67 -18.97 -3.78
N THR A 353 -21.69 -19.89 -3.72
CA THR A 353 -21.71 -21.13 -4.51
C THR A 353 -22.93 -22.01 -4.17
N SER A 354 -23.35 -22.07 -2.91
CA SER A 354 -24.52 -22.86 -2.49
C SER A 354 -25.86 -22.33 -3.00
N SER A 355 -25.91 -21.08 -3.47
CA SER A 355 -27.13 -20.37 -3.85
C SER A 355 -27.14 -19.91 -5.31
N LEU A 356 -26.26 -20.47 -6.14
CA LEU A 356 -26.25 -20.23 -7.58
C LEU A 356 -27.60 -20.63 -8.20
N ILE A 357 -28.08 -19.78 -9.12
CA ILE A 357 -29.26 -20.08 -9.92
C ILE A 357 -28.87 -21.12 -10.97
N ARG A 358 -29.72 -22.14 -11.17
CA ARG A 358 -29.41 -23.23 -12.10
C ARG A 358 -29.68 -22.79 -13.55
N GLU A 359 -28.60 -22.41 -14.23
CA GLU A 359 -28.59 -22.03 -15.65
C GLU A 359 -27.97 -23.10 -16.56
N THR A 360 -27.40 -24.16 -15.98
CA THR A 360 -26.71 -25.22 -16.72
C THR A 360 -27.26 -26.62 -16.42
N THR A 361 -26.90 -27.57 -17.26
CA THR A 361 -27.14 -29.01 -17.10
C THR A 361 -26.08 -29.66 -16.22
N LYS A 362 -26.29 -30.94 -15.86
CA LYS A 362 -25.35 -31.71 -15.03
C LYS A 362 -24.04 -32.07 -15.74
N ASN A 363 -23.99 -31.93 -17.06
CA ASN A 363 -22.86 -32.40 -17.89
C ASN A 363 -21.89 -31.27 -18.26
N GLU A 364 -22.13 -30.06 -17.78
CA GLU A 364 -21.29 -28.89 -18.01
C GLU A 364 -20.99 -28.18 -16.70
N SER A 365 -19.97 -27.32 -16.69
CA SER A 365 -19.61 -26.55 -15.50
C SER A 365 -20.70 -25.53 -15.16
N ALA A 366 -21.01 -25.38 -13.88
CA ALA A 366 -21.92 -24.34 -13.41
C ALA A 366 -21.42 -22.92 -13.73
N ASN A 367 -20.11 -22.74 -13.95
CA ASN A 367 -19.52 -21.44 -14.30
C ASN A 367 -20.02 -20.92 -15.66
N GLU A 368 -20.34 -21.81 -16.60
CA GLU A 368 -20.88 -21.41 -17.93
C GLU A 368 -22.27 -20.78 -17.83
N GLY A 369 -22.94 -20.94 -16.68
CA GLY A 369 -24.20 -20.29 -16.38
C GLY A 369 -24.07 -18.78 -16.16
N TYR A 370 -22.88 -18.28 -15.82
CA TYR A 370 -22.60 -16.85 -15.73
C TYR A 370 -22.07 -16.32 -17.06
N ARG A 371 -22.65 -15.22 -17.54
CA ARG A 371 -22.20 -14.48 -18.72
C ARG A 371 -21.58 -13.15 -18.30
N PHE A 372 -20.40 -12.85 -18.82
CA PHE A 372 -19.73 -11.57 -18.56
C PHE A 372 -20.62 -10.40 -19.03
N CYS A 373 -20.75 -9.37 -18.19
CA CYS A 373 -21.64 -8.22 -18.37
C CYS A 373 -23.15 -8.53 -18.30
N GLN A 374 -23.57 -9.67 -17.75
CA GLN A 374 -25.00 -9.87 -17.43
C GLN A 374 -25.46 -8.87 -16.36
N GLU A 375 -26.70 -8.41 -16.46
CA GLU A 375 -27.29 -7.45 -15.52
C GLU A 375 -27.88 -8.12 -14.28
N GLU A 376 -28.32 -9.38 -14.41
CA GLU A 376 -28.93 -10.15 -13.33
C GLU A 376 -27.89 -10.79 -12.40
N GLU A 377 -28.17 -10.76 -11.10
CA GLU A 377 -27.36 -11.44 -10.09
C GLU A 377 -27.37 -12.96 -10.32
N THR A 378 -26.20 -13.60 -10.25
CA THR A 378 -26.03 -15.03 -10.57
C THR A 378 -26.46 -15.98 -9.44
N TYR A 379 -26.77 -15.44 -8.26
CA TYR A 379 -27.11 -16.21 -7.06
C TYR A 379 -28.26 -15.57 -6.29
N ASN A 380 -28.96 -16.37 -5.49
CA ASN A 380 -30.07 -15.91 -4.68
C ASN A 380 -29.62 -15.50 -3.27
N ILE A 381 -29.38 -14.21 -3.05
CA ILE A 381 -28.97 -13.66 -1.74
C ILE A 381 -30.02 -13.91 -0.64
N VAL A 382 -31.31 -13.97 -0.96
CA VAL A 382 -32.37 -14.23 0.04
C VAL A 382 -32.28 -15.67 0.54
N ALA A 383 -31.99 -16.62 -0.35
CA ALA A 383 -31.75 -18.02 0.02
C ALA A 383 -30.49 -18.14 0.89
N ALA A 384 -29.38 -17.51 0.51
CA ALA A 384 -28.14 -17.49 1.29
C ALA A 384 -28.33 -16.86 2.68
N HIS A 385 -28.99 -15.70 2.74
CA HIS A 385 -29.31 -15.01 3.99
C HIS A 385 -30.22 -15.87 4.87
N GLY A 386 -31.24 -16.50 4.29
CA GLY A 386 -32.18 -17.37 4.99
C GLY A 386 -31.52 -18.65 5.53
N TYR A 387 -30.53 -19.21 4.82
CA TYR A 387 -29.73 -20.33 5.33
C TYR A 387 -28.87 -19.89 6.51
N PHE A 388 -28.03 -18.87 6.32
CA PHE A 388 -27.08 -18.42 7.35
C PHE A 388 -27.78 -17.85 8.59
N GLY A 389 -28.89 -17.12 8.40
CA GLY A 389 -29.71 -16.59 9.49
C GLY A 389 -30.37 -17.68 10.34
N ARG A 390 -30.65 -18.86 9.78
CA ARG A 390 -31.12 -20.04 10.53
C ARG A 390 -29.98 -20.82 11.18
N LEU A 391 -28.80 -20.81 10.57
CA LEU A 391 -27.62 -21.51 11.09
C LEU A 391 -27.11 -20.90 12.42
N ILE A 392 -27.10 -19.57 12.51
CA ILE A 392 -26.60 -18.85 13.69
C ILE A 392 -27.77 -18.16 14.42
N PHE A 393 -28.17 -16.98 13.96
CA PHE A 393 -29.38 -16.27 14.36
C PHE A 393 -29.64 -15.13 13.37
N GLN A 394 -30.91 -14.77 13.14
CA GLN A 394 -31.32 -13.93 12.01
C GLN A 394 -30.60 -12.57 11.93
N TYR A 395 -30.26 -11.96 13.06
CA TYR A 395 -29.58 -10.67 13.13
C TYR A 395 -28.07 -10.72 12.84
N ALA A 396 -27.42 -11.89 12.88
CA ALA A 396 -26.01 -12.04 12.52
C ALA A 396 -25.77 -12.15 11.01
N SER A 397 -26.84 -12.31 10.22
CA SER A 397 -26.74 -12.47 8.78
C SER A 397 -26.87 -11.12 8.05
N PHE A 398 -26.06 -10.91 7.02
CA PHE A 398 -26.16 -9.71 6.19
C PHE A 398 -27.28 -9.88 5.18
N ASN A 399 -28.26 -8.98 5.17
CA ASN A 399 -29.29 -8.87 4.14
C ASN A 399 -28.97 -7.82 3.08
N ASN A 400 -27.90 -7.04 3.28
CA ASN A 400 -27.43 -6.01 2.36
C ASN A 400 -26.04 -6.39 1.83
N SER A 401 -25.96 -6.67 0.53
CA SER A 401 -24.72 -7.03 -0.16
C SER A 401 -23.61 -5.97 0.01
N ARG A 402 -23.95 -4.67 -0.01
CA ARG A 402 -22.95 -3.60 0.16
C ARG A 402 -22.32 -3.62 1.55
N SER A 403 -23.11 -3.85 2.58
CA SER A 403 -22.63 -3.95 3.97
C SER A 403 -21.76 -5.20 4.17
N LEU A 404 -22.15 -6.33 3.57
CA LEU A 404 -21.35 -7.55 3.57
C LEU A 404 -19.97 -7.31 2.94
N HIS A 405 -19.92 -6.78 1.72
CA HIS A 405 -18.64 -6.56 1.03
C HIS A 405 -17.78 -5.48 1.69
N PHE A 406 -18.39 -4.45 2.29
CA PHE A 406 -17.66 -3.50 3.12
C PHE A 406 -17.01 -4.19 4.33
N PHE A 407 -17.74 -5.08 5.01
CA PHE A 407 -17.20 -5.85 6.13
C PHE A 407 -16.07 -6.79 5.70
N LEU A 408 -16.24 -7.50 4.57
CA LEU A 408 -15.20 -8.37 3.99
C LEU A 408 -13.91 -7.61 3.68
N ALA A 409 -14.01 -6.36 3.23
CA ALA A 409 -12.84 -5.50 3.01
C ALA A 409 -12.27 -4.97 4.34
N ALA A 410 -13.11 -4.45 5.23
CA ALA A 410 -12.68 -3.76 6.43
C ALA A 410 -12.00 -4.68 7.45
N TRP A 411 -12.51 -5.90 7.66
CA TRP A 411 -12.01 -6.82 8.68
C TRP A 411 -10.51 -7.15 8.55
N PRO A 412 -10.03 -7.71 7.41
CA PRO A 412 -8.62 -8.01 7.26
C PRO A 412 -7.76 -6.73 7.20
N VAL A 413 -8.24 -5.66 6.55
CA VAL A 413 -7.49 -4.40 6.40
C VAL A 413 -7.19 -3.78 7.76
N VAL A 414 -8.20 -3.64 8.63
CA VAL A 414 -8.02 -3.08 9.98
C VAL A 414 -7.12 -3.97 10.83
N GLY A 415 -7.27 -5.29 10.75
CA GLY A 415 -6.39 -6.22 11.45
C GLY A 415 -4.93 -6.04 11.07
N ILE A 416 -4.62 -5.99 9.77
CA ILE A 416 -3.25 -5.77 9.28
C ILE A 416 -2.71 -4.39 9.65
N TRP A 417 -3.52 -3.34 9.64
CA TRP A 417 -3.10 -2.02 10.14
C TRP A 417 -2.66 -2.09 11.61
N PHE A 418 -3.40 -2.79 12.47
CA PHE A 418 -2.96 -2.99 13.85
C PHE A 418 -1.64 -3.76 13.91
N THR A 419 -1.46 -4.85 13.15
CA THR A 419 -0.17 -5.55 13.12
C THR A 419 0.99 -4.65 12.71
N ALA A 420 0.80 -3.83 11.66
CA ALA A 420 1.80 -2.88 11.20
C ALA A 420 2.15 -1.83 12.27
N LEU A 421 1.13 -1.32 12.98
CA LEU A 421 1.32 -0.44 14.13
C LEU A 421 2.02 -1.15 15.29
N GLY A 422 1.73 -2.43 15.51
CA GLY A 422 2.38 -3.26 16.53
C GLY A 422 3.87 -3.33 16.30
N ILE A 423 4.30 -3.66 15.09
CA ILE A 423 5.72 -3.69 14.73
C ILE A 423 6.34 -2.29 14.82
N SER A 424 5.64 -1.28 14.30
CA SER A 424 6.14 0.11 14.30
C SER A 424 6.30 0.71 15.71
N THR A 425 5.47 0.31 16.68
CA THR A 425 5.58 0.77 18.07
C THR A 425 6.61 -0.03 18.85
N THR A 426 6.67 -1.34 18.59
CA THR A 426 7.68 -2.25 19.14
C THR A 426 9.10 -1.88 18.69
N ALA A 427 9.25 -1.29 17.50
CA ALA A 427 10.51 -0.70 17.04
C ALA A 427 11.14 0.28 18.04
N PHE A 428 10.32 0.94 18.87
CA PHE A 428 10.77 1.85 19.93
C PHE A 428 10.66 1.21 21.33
N ASN A 429 10.79 -0.12 21.39
CA ASN A 429 10.82 -0.95 22.59
C ASN A 429 9.56 -0.85 23.47
N LEU A 430 8.42 -0.48 22.87
CA LEU A 430 7.11 -0.62 23.51
C LEU A 430 6.58 -2.05 23.31
N ASN A 431 7.00 -2.94 24.20
CA ASN A 431 6.86 -4.38 24.06
C ASN A 431 5.47 -4.91 24.46
N GLY A 432 5.24 -6.21 24.21
CA GLY A 432 4.06 -6.93 24.69
C GLY A 432 3.95 -6.96 26.22
N PHE A 433 2.78 -7.33 26.72
CA PHE A 433 2.57 -7.37 28.17
C PHE A 433 3.58 -8.30 28.86
N ASN A 434 4.12 -7.83 29.99
CA ASN A 434 4.99 -8.59 30.86
C ASN A 434 4.23 -8.94 32.15
N PHE A 435 3.89 -10.21 32.32
CA PHE A 435 3.25 -10.75 33.51
C PHE A 435 4.15 -11.72 34.28
N ASN A 436 5.47 -11.58 34.13
CA ASN A 436 6.44 -12.41 34.83
C ASN A 436 6.26 -12.25 36.34
N GLN A 437 6.16 -13.37 37.05
CA GLN A 437 6.03 -13.44 38.50
C GLN A 437 4.84 -12.63 39.06
N SER A 438 3.80 -12.41 38.25
CA SER A 438 2.67 -11.55 38.65
C SER A 438 1.74 -12.17 39.69
N VAL A 439 1.80 -13.50 39.89
CA VAL A 439 0.99 -14.20 40.89
C VAL A 439 1.89 -14.67 42.04
N VAL A 440 1.54 -14.24 43.25
CA VAL A 440 2.30 -14.50 44.47
C VAL A 440 1.37 -15.05 45.55
N ASP A 441 1.83 -16.05 46.30
CA ASP A 441 1.08 -16.61 47.43
C ASP A 441 1.12 -15.68 48.66
N SER A 442 0.39 -16.03 49.73
CA SER A 442 0.38 -15.25 50.97
C SER A 442 1.74 -15.17 51.69
N GLN A 443 2.70 -16.01 51.31
CA GLN A 443 4.06 -16.05 51.87
C GLN A 443 5.08 -15.30 51.00
N GLY A 444 4.66 -14.67 49.91
CA GLY A 444 5.57 -13.98 49.00
C GLY A 444 6.25 -14.90 47.96
N ARG A 445 5.81 -16.15 47.81
CA ARG A 445 6.38 -17.09 46.83
C ARG A 445 5.67 -16.96 45.49
N VAL A 446 6.46 -16.93 44.42
CA VAL A 446 5.95 -16.85 43.05
C VAL A 446 5.22 -18.14 42.69
N ILE A 447 4.02 -18.00 42.13
CA ILE A 447 3.26 -19.08 41.50
C ILE A 447 3.33 -18.88 39.99
N ASN A 448 4.05 -19.76 39.30
CA ASN A 448 4.21 -19.66 37.85
C ASN A 448 2.87 -19.79 37.11
N THR A 449 2.74 -19.00 36.06
CA THR A 449 1.65 -18.99 35.08
C THR A 449 2.16 -19.36 33.70
N TRP A 450 1.28 -19.43 32.71
CA TRP A 450 1.69 -19.61 31.31
C TRP A 450 2.60 -18.47 30.81
N ALA A 451 2.46 -17.25 31.35
CA ALA A 451 3.35 -16.14 31.00
C ALA A 451 4.80 -16.42 31.44
N ASP A 452 4.99 -17.03 32.61
CA ASP A 452 6.32 -17.42 33.10
C ASP A 452 6.92 -18.55 32.23
N ILE A 453 6.10 -19.46 31.71
CA ILE A 453 6.56 -20.49 30.76
C ILE A 453 6.97 -19.89 29.42
N ILE A 454 6.21 -18.92 28.90
CA ILE A 454 6.60 -18.16 27.69
C ILE A 454 7.92 -17.43 27.94
N ASN A 455 8.08 -16.80 29.10
CA ASN A 455 9.33 -16.13 29.46
C ASN A 455 10.53 -17.10 29.45
N ARG A 456 10.37 -18.35 29.90
CA ARG A 456 11.43 -19.37 29.80
C ARG A 456 11.78 -19.73 28.37
N ALA A 457 10.81 -19.73 27.45
CA ALA A 457 11.06 -19.95 26.03
C ALA A 457 11.80 -18.75 25.41
N ASN A 458 11.38 -17.52 25.73
CA ASN A 458 12.03 -16.29 25.27
C ASN A 458 13.49 -16.24 25.73
N LEU A 459 13.77 -16.55 27.00
CA LEU A 459 15.14 -16.65 27.52
C LEU A 459 16.01 -17.64 26.74
N GLY A 460 15.43 -18.77 26.30
CA GLY A 460 16.15 -19.75 25.49
C GLY A 460 16.52 -19.23 24.10
N MET A 461 15.70 -18.35 23.53
CA MET A 461 15.97 -17.69 22.25
C MET A 461 17.01 -16.58 22.43
N GLU A 462 16.85 -15.76 23.46
CA GLU A 462 17.72 -14.62 23.80
C GLU A 462 19.17 -15.06 24.03
N VAL A 463 19.41 -16.12 24.82
CA VAL A 463 20.79 -16.56 25.12
C VAL A 463 21.49 -17.30 23.98
N MET A 464 20.75 -17.71 22.94
CA MET A 464 21.28 -18.49 21.82
C MET A 464 21.44 -17.69 20.53
N ARG A 465 20.74 -16.55 20.40
CA ARG A 465 20.87 -15.68 19.23
C ARG A 465 22.25 -15.03 19.19
N GLU A 466 22.73 -14.72 17.98
CA GLU A 466 23.93 -13.90 17.75
C GLU A 466 25.06 -14.19 18.75
N ARG A 467 25.36 -15.49 18.91
CA ARG A 467 26.21 -16.06 19.96
C ARG A 467 27.60 -15.41 20.12
N ASN A 468 28.04 -14.70 19.09
CA ASN A 468 29.36 -14.09 18.98
C ASN A 468 29.31 -12.54 18.94
N ALA A 469 28.12 -11.91 18.95
CA ALA A 469 27.98 -10.46 18.82
C ALA A 469 28.03 -9.72 20.18
N HIS A 470 27.63 -10.39 21.26
CA HIS A 470 27.42 -9.74 22.56
C HIS A 470 28.65 -9.82 23.48
N ASN A 471 29.19 -8.66 23.86
CA ASN A 471 30.32 -8.55 24.80
C ASN A 471 29.90 -8.09 26.22
N PHE A 472 28.66 -7.63 26.37
CA PHE A 472 28.09 -7.09 27.61
C PHE A 472 26.85 -7.88 28.02
N PRO A 473 26.47 -7.89 29.32
CA PRO A 473 25.38 -8.71 29.82
C PRO A 473 23.97 -8.20 29.48
N LEU A 474 23.85 -6.97 28.96
CA LEU A 474 22.59 -6.38 28.53
C LEU A 474 22.67 -6.08 27.05
N ASP A 475 21.66 -6.52 26.31
CA ASP A 475 21.49 -6.19 24.90
C ASP A 475 20.59 -4.95 24.78
N LEU A 476 21.21 -3.81 24.46
CA LEU A 476 20.57 -2.51 24.34
C LEU A 476 20.99 -1.88 23.01
N ALA A 477 20.04 -1.79 22.07
CA ALA A 477 20.29 -1.26 20.72
C ALA A 477 20.15 0.28 20.60
N ALA A 478 19.65 0.98 21.63
CA ALA A 478 19.47 2.44 21.61
C ALA A 478 19.98 3.13 22.90
N ILE A 479 20.58 4.31 22.70
CA ILE A 479 21.09 5.22 23.75
C ILE A 479 20.02 5.45 24.81
N GLU A 480 20.29 5.07 26.06
CA GLU A 480 19.53 5.58 27.20
C GLU A 480 19.60 7.11 27.16
N ALA A 481 18.44 7.77 27.05
CA ALA A 481 18.37 9.21 27.30
C ALA A 481 19.01 9.48 28.66
N PRO A 482 19.95 10.43 28.78
CA PRO A 482 20.65 10.65 30.04
C PRO A 482 19.61 10.92 31.11
N SER A 483 19.66 10.13 32.19
CA SER A 483 18.86 10.37 33.38
C SER A 483 19.07 11.82 33.81
N ILE A 484 18.07 12.67 33.62
CA ILE A 484 18.08 14.01 34.19
C ILE A 484 17.76 13.83 35.67
N ASN A 485 18.76 13.42 36.44
CA ASN A 485 18.76 13.66 37.88
C ASN A 485 19.21 15.10 38.07
N GLY A 486 18.24 15.99 38.22
CA GLY A 486 18.36 17.37 38.66
C GLY A 486 17.09 17.77 39.39
#